data_AF-A0A540WR78-F1
#
_entry.id   AF-A0A540WR78-F1
#
_cell.length_a   1.000
_cell.length_b   1.000
_cell.length_c   1.000
_cell.angle_alpha   90.00
_cell.angle_beta   90.00
_cell.angle_gamma   90.00
#
_symmetry.space_group_name_H-M   'P 1'
#
loop_
_entity.id
_entity.type
_entity.pdbx_description
1 polymer ?
#
loop_
_entity_poly.entity_id
_entity_poly.type
_entity_poly.pdbx_seq_one_letter_code
_entity_poly.pdbx_strand_id
1 'polypeptide(L)'
;MHEIVDLIDRHFSFLKTQRIPHLLPRLRRTMDMLGAEPRIRTLLEEERRALERLHEDFDRRTQTVVEVLKQIRKRFVELVPEVDDASQPRPVDFASNSDPWFRTFAAFDAKLNPSSPLNVLAGRPNIGDRTQAAQLLWILTQKLNESRHARQGELGDEMEQLAAEINQQGNDQVERWRDYRDSVVAAPGADLAFLEYTLRAIGSNQVTQLTNLEERTLSMTGRRSLGTAILEPALSGEDSSDEGRRRAERFEEMLRQALESLHHGLRLRVGTVRSRLVVFERFKTRCEMHDRERLLGLAKLRSGETEEPQSSSQHHPRTKPEQRLTEELARYLYDNGLNPLTEVPIGNARADVLSADRLYVEAKQYIEGNPANYILKGVSQTAHMVERLSSTAYRLDEAFLVVFRRGGKRLVMQSPVTMGTWVLHCVVVDLGEASESGNRAPEAIELTADKIRSAALTSP
;
A
#
# COMPACT_ATOMS: atom_id res chain seq x y z
N MET A 1 -17.25 8.97 -14.14
CA MET A 1 -16.18 7.93 -14.20
C MET A 1 -15.58 7.83 -15.60
N HIS A 2 -16.36 7.68 -16.68
CA HIS A 2 -15.86 7.77 -18.07
C HIS A 2 -15.11 9.10 -18.31
N GLU A 3 -15.68 10.20 -17.83
CA GLU A 3 -15.08 11.54 -17.88
C GLU A 3 -13.70 11.63 -17.19
N ILE A 4 -13.43 10.84 -16.15
CA ILE A 4 -12.15 10.87 -15.42
C ILE A 4 -11.06 10.18 -16.26
N VAL A 5 -11.37 9.03 -16.85
CA VAL A 5 -10.44 8.32 -17.74
C VAL A 5 -10.13 9.19 -18.95
N ASP A 6 -11.15 9.77 -19.59
CA ASP A 6 -10.97 10.66 -20.73
C ASP A 6 -10.12 11.90 -20.37
N LEU A 7 -10.33 12.45 -19.18
CA LEU A 7 -9.54 13.58 -18.68
C LEU A 7 -8.06 13.19 -18.53
N ILE A 8 -7.79 12.08 -17.82
CA ILE A 8 -6.44 11.54 -17.65
C ILE A 8 -5.81 11.28 -19.03
N ASP A 9 -6.50 10.56 -19.91
CA ASP A 9 -6.02 10.21 -21.24
C ASP A 9 -5.67 11.41 -22.09
N ARG A 10 -6.53 12.43 -22.09
CA ARG A 10 -6.29 13.67 -22.84
C ARG A 10 -5.03 14.37 -22.36
N HIS A 11 -4.85 14.49 -21.04
CA HIS A 11 -3.69 15.18 -20.48
C HIS A 11 -2.38 14.43 -20.68
N PHE A 12 -2.36 13.11 -20.45
CA PHE A 12 -1.16 12.31 -20.67
C PHE A 12 -0.82 12.17 -22.15
N SER A 13 -1.82 12.00 -23.03
CA SER A 13 -1.59 12.00 -24.49
C SER A 13 -1.02 13.33 -24.97
N PHE A 14 -1.52 14.46 -24.44
CA PHE A 14 -0.96 15.76 -24.74
C PHE A 14 0.50 15.87 -24.31
N LEU A 15 0.85 15.45 -23.07
CA LEU A 15 2.24 15.46 -22.59
C LEU A 15 3.16 14.59 -23.45
N LYS A 16 2.71 13.40 -23.87
CA LYS A 16 3.48 12.49 -24.73
C LYS A 16 3.86 13.11 -26.08
N THR A 17 3.16 14.12 -26.57
CA THR A 17 3.51 14.80 -27.84
C THR A 17 4.50 15.96 -27.68
N GLN A 18 4.81 16.39 -26.44
CA GLN A 18 5.69 17.54 -26.20
C GLN A 18 7.18 17.11 -26.16
N ARG A 19 8.09 18.00 -26.59
CA ARG A 19 9.55 17.88 -26.40
C ARG A 19 9.99 18.54 -25.08
N ILE A 20 11.16 18.18 -24.51
CA ILE A 20 11.63 18.66 -23.19
C ILE A 20 11.36 20.14 -22.90
N PRO A 21 11.74 21.11 -23.76
CA PRO A 21 11.62 22.54 -23.42
C PRO A 21 10.17 22.96 -23.18
N HIS A 22 9.23 22.27 -23.82
CA HIS A 22 7.79 22.49 -23.65
C HIS A 22 7.16 21.48 -22.68
N LEU A 23 7.75 20.29 -22.55
CA LEU A 23 7.24 19.21 -21.70
C LEU A 23 7.19 19.65 -20.24
N LEU A 24 8.23 20.30 -19.72
CA LEU A 24 8.34 20.59 -18.29
C LEU A 24 7.34 21.65 -17.80
N PRO A 25 7.15 22.81 -18.48
CA PRO A 25 6.08 23.75 -18.12
C PRO A 25 4.68 23.13 -18.26
N ARG A 26 4.49 22.25 -19.25
CA ARG A 26 3.21 21.56 -19.45
C ARG A 26 2.97 20.48 -18.41
N LEU A 27 4.01 19.75 -18.01
CA LEU A 27 3.97 18.74 -16.95
C LEU A 27 3.48 19.37 -15.66
N ARG A 28 4.06 20.51 -15.26
CA ARG A 28 3.61 21.25 -14.06
C ARG A 28 2.12 21.55 -14.11
N ARG A 29 1.66 22.21 -15.19
CA ARG A 29 0.25 22.56 -15.36
C ARG A 29 -0.67 21.34 -15.35
N THR A 30 -0.25 20.24 -15.99
CA THR A 30 -1.00 19.00 -15.99
C THR A 30 -1.09 18.42 -14.57
N MET A 31 0.02 18.34 -13.83
CA MET A 31 0.02 17.82 -12.46
C MET A 31 -0.83 18.68 -11.53
N ASP A 32 -0.75 20.01 -11.64
CA ASP A 32 -1.57 20.95 -10.86
C ASP A 32 -3.07 20.75 -11.17
N MET A 33 -3.43 20.59 -12.45
CA MET A 33 -4.81 20.36 -12.87
C MET A 33 -5.35 19.00 -12.42
N LEU A 34 -4.57 17.93 -12.59
CA LEU A 34 -4.92 16.59 -12.11
C LEU A 34 -5.08 16.60 -10.59
N GLY A 35 -4.20 17.32 -9.87
CA GLY A 35 -4.31 17.52 -8.44
C GLY A 35 -5.49 18.41 -8.02
N ALA A 36 -5.97 19.31 -8.88
CA ALA A 36 -7.14 20.14 -8.59
C ALA A 36 -8.44 19.31 -8.59
N GLU A 37 -8.55 18.29 -9.44
CA GLU A 37 -9.71 17.41 -9.50
C GLU A 37 -9.73 16.43 -8.31
N PRO A 38 -10.71 16.50 -7.38
CA PRO A 38 -10.65 15.77 -6.12
C PRO A 38 -10.48 14.25 -6.25
N ARG A 39 -11.13 13.66 -7.26
CA ARG A 39 -11.09 12.21 -7.50
C ARG A 39 -9.70 11.75 -7.95
N ILE A 40 -9.04 12.53 -8.80
CA ILE A 40 -7.68 12.23 -9.28
C ILE A 40 -6.67 12.53 -8.18
N ARG A 41 -6.87 13.59 -7.39
CA ARG A 41 -6.07 13.87 -6.19
C ARG A 41 -6.04 12.68 -5.24
N THR A 42 -7.20 12.09 -4.95
CA THR A 42 -7.29 10.88 -4.11
C THR A 42 -6.44 9.74 -4.69
N LEU A 43 -6.53 9.47 -6.00
CA LEU A 43 -5.70 8.45 -6.65
C LEU A 43 -4.20 8.74 -6.56
N LEU A 44 -3.79 10.00 -6.78
CA LEU A 44 -2.38 10.40 -6.65
C LEU A 44 -1.88 10.26 -5.20
N GLU A 45 -2.68 10.64 -4.21
CA GLU A 45 -2.35 10.42 -2.80
C GLU A 45 -2.25 8.93 -2.45
N GLU A 46 -3.12 8.10 -3.02
CA GLU A 46 -3.06 6.65 -2.87
C GLU A 46 -1.77 6.06 -3.45
N GLU A 47 -1.29 6.56 -4.59
CA GLU A 47 0.00 6.15 -5.17
C GLU A 47 1.20 6.59 -4.31
N ARG A 48 1.18 7.82 -3.76
CA ARG A 48 2.23 8.26 -2.82
C ARG A 48 2.27 7.37 -1.58
N ARG A 49 1.11 7.13 -0.97
CA ARG A 49 0.99 6.25 0.20
C ARG A 49 1.37 4.81 -0.12
N ALA A 50 1.07 4.30 -1.32
CA ALA A 50 1.48 2.97 -1.75
C ALA A 50 3.00 2.84 -1.77
N LEU A 51 3.70 3.84 -2.29
CA LEU A 51 5.15 3.89 -2.25
C LEU A 51 5.68 3.97 -0.81
N GLU A 52 5.17 4.88 0.02
CA GLU A 52 5.55 5.00 1.44
C GLU A 52 5.46 3.67 2.18
N ARG A 53 4.37 2.93 1.97
CA ARG A 53 4.18 1.59 2.56
C ARG A 53 5.24 0.58 2.13
N LEU A 54 5.67 0.60 0.87
CA LEU A 54 6.76 -0.29 0.43
C LEU A 54 8.06 -0.02 1.18
N HIS A 55 8.36 1.26 1.45
CA HIS A 55 9.53 1.65 2.25
C HIS A 55 9.38 1.21 3.71
N GLU A 56 8.24 1.49 4.33
CA GLU A 56 7.96 1.12 5.73
C GLU A 56 8.01 -0.39 5.97
N ASP A 57 7.42 -1.18 5.07
CA ASP A 57 7.42 -2.64 5.20
C ASP A 57 8.80 -3.24 5.01
N PHE A 58 9.59 -2.68 4.08
CA PHE A 58 10.98 -3.09 3.90
C PHE A 58 11.84 -2.73 5.12
N ASP A 59 11.68 -1.53 5.67
CA ASP A 59 12.39 -1.10 6.88
C ASP A 59 12.06 -2.01 8.07
N ARG A 60 10.78 -2.32 8.26
CA ARG A 60 10.30 -3.23 9.32
C ARG A 60 10.94 -4.62 9.20
N ARG A 61 10.97 -5.18 7.99
CA ARG A 61 11.60 -6.50 7.73
C ARG A 61 13.10 -6.46 7.94
N THR A 62 13.76 -5.39 7.49
CA THR A 62 15.20 -5.19 7.65
C THR A 62 15.57 -5.06 9.14
N GLN A 63 14.74 -4.39 9.94
CA GLN A 63 14.97 -4.28 11.38
C GLN A 63 14.94 -5.65 12.07
N THR A 64 14.04 -6.55 11.68
CA THR A 64 14.03 -7.92 12.20
C THR A 64 15.36 -8.63 11.93
N VAL A 65 15.92 -8.47 10.73
CA VAL A 65 17.24 -9.02 10.38
C VAL A 65 18.33 -8.40 11.26
N VAL A 66 18.31 -7.08 11.46
CA VAL A 66 19.27 -6.38 12.33
C VAL A 66 19.28 -6.96 13.76
N GLU A 67 18.12 -7.28 14.33
CA GLU A 67 18.07 -7.93 15.65
C GLU A 67 18.68 -9.33 15.66
N VAL A 68 18.47 -10.13 14.61
CA VAL A 68 19.13 -11.44 14.45
C VAL A 68 20.64 -11.27 14.35
N LEU A 69 21.12 -10.31 13.55
CA LEU A 69 22.57 -10.07 13.40
C LEU A 69 23.24 -9.64 14.71
N LYS A 70 22.53 -8.91 15.59
CA LYS A 70 23.04 -8.60 16.94
C LYS A 70 23.25 -9.86 17.78
N GLN A 71 22.31 -10.82 17.69
CA GLN A 71 22.42 -12.11 18.40
C GLN A 71 23.58 -12.94 17.84
N ILE A 72 23.71 -13.00 16.52
CA ILE A 72 24.84 -13.66 15.83
C ILE A 72 26.16 -13.07 16.28
N ARG A 73 26.30 -11.73 16.32
CA ARG A 73 27.52 -11.07 16.82
C ARG A 73 27.84 -11.50 18.24
N LYS A 74 26.86 -11.47 19.14
CA LYS A 74 27.07 -11.85 20.56
C LYS A 74 27.60 -13.29 20.65
N ARG A 75 26.98 -14.21 19.94
CA ARG A 75 27.42 -15.62 19.87
C ARG A 75 28.80 -15.75 19.24
N PHE A 76 29.13 -14.94 18.23
CA PHE A 76 30.46 -14.91 17.62
C PHE A 76 31.54 -14.59 18.66
N VAL A 77 31.33 -13.55 19.46
CA VAL A 77 32.28 -13.13 20.51
C VAL A 77 32.39 -14.19 21.62
N GLU A 78 31.30 -14.86 21.97
CA GLU A 78 31.33 -15.97 22.95
C GLU A 78 32.19 -17.15 22.46
N LEU A 79 32.15 -17.47 21.17
CA LEU A 79 32.92 -18.57 20.57
C LEU A 79 34.39 -18.21 20.28
N VAL A 80 34.66 -16.93 20.02
CA VAL A 80 35.97 -16.42 19.60
C VAL A 80 36.25 -15.07 20.30
N PRO A 81 36.51 -15.05 21.63
CA PRO A 81 36.67 -13.80 22.38
C PRO A 81 37.83 -12.93 21.87
N GLU A 82 38.87 -13.55 21.29
CA GLU A 82 40.06 -12.89 20.77
C GLU A 82 39.79 -11.94 19.59
N VAL A 83 38.64 -12.06 18.91
CA VAL A 83 38.27 -11.16 17.81
C VAL A 83 37.42 -9.97 18.23
N ASP A 84 37.10 -9.85 19.52
CA ASP A 84 36.28 -8.75 20.01
C ASP A 84 37.04 -7.42 20.05
N ASP A 85 36.92 -6.68 18.96
CA ASP A 85 37.47 -5.35 18.78
C ASP A 85 36.41 -4.24 18.93
N ALA A 86 35.34 -4.49 19.70
CA ALA A 86 34.29 -3.50 19.99
C ALA A 86 34.81 -2.21 20.63
N SER A 87 35.93 -2.28 21.35
CA SER A 87 36.57 -1.13 22.00
C SER A 87 37.50 -0.33 21.08
N GLN A 88 37.71 -0.77 19.83
CA GLN A 88 38.63 -0.12 18.92
C GLN A 88 38.18 1.33 18.62
N PRO A 89 39.02 2.34 18.88
CA PRO A 89 38.64 3.72 18.69
C PRO A 89 38.37 4.00 17.21
N ARG A 90 37.36 4.83 16.97
CA ARG A 90 37.06 5.32 15.63
C ARG A 90 38.22 6.19 15.13
N PRO A 91 38.77 5.94 13.92
CA PRO A 91 39.77 6.82 13.31
C PRO A 91 39.24 8.24 13.12
N VAL A 92 40.11 9.23 13.34
CA VAL A 92 39.77 10.67 13.23
C VAL A 92 39.70 11.12 11.76
N ASP A 93 40.56 10.57 10.90
CA ASP A 93 40.64 10.90 9.47
C ASP A 93 40.25 9.71 8.59
N PHE A 94 39.12 9.82 7.90
CA PHE A 94 38.73 8.85 6.87
C PHE A 94 39.42 9.19 5.55
N ALA A 95 40.49 8.47 5.21
CA ALA A 95 41.09 8.60 3.88
C ALA A 95 40.27 7.86 2.81
N SER A 96 39.59 6.76 3.17
CA SER A 96 38.78 5.97 2.24
C SER A 96 37.87 4.96 2.96
N ASN A 97 36.91 4.40 2.22
CA ASN A 97 36.07 3.28 2.66
C ASN A 97 36.80 1.93 2.75
N SER A 98 38.13 1.90 2.54
CA SER A 98 38.96 0.70 2.68
C SER A 98 39.68 0.64 4.02
N ASP A 99 39.40 1.56 4.94
CA ASP A 99 39.97 1.55 6.28
C ASP A 99 39.64 0.23 7.02
N PRO A 100 40.63 -0.47 7.61
CA PRO A 100 40.41 -1.70 8.38
C PRO A 100 39.32 -1.56 9.46
N TRP A 101 39.14 -0.35 10.01
CA TRP A 101 38.14 -0.09 11.04
C TRP A 101 36.72 -0.47 10.58
N PHE A 102 36.39 -0.33 9.30
CA PHE A 102 35.05 -0.68 8.81
C PHE A 102 34.71 -2.17 8.96
N ARG A 103 35.70 -3.04 9.18
CA ARG A 103 35.52 -4.50 9.37
C ARG A 103 35.40 -4.91 10.83
N THR A 104 35.46 -3.96 11.76
CA THR A 104 35.50 -4.20 13.22
C THR A 104 34.10 -4.28 13.83
N PHE A 105 33.98 -4.88 15.01
CA PHE A 105 32.78 -4.82 15.83
C PHE A 105 32.53 -3.42 16.41
N ALA A 106 33.55 -2.58 16.56
CA ALA A 106 33.34 -1.16 16.86
C ALA A 106 32.55 -0.45 15.75
N ALA A 107 32.84 -0.77 14.48
CA ALA A 107 32.06 -0.28 13.34
C ALA A 107 30.65 -0.89 13.27
N PHE A 108 30.49 -2.16 13.67
CA PHE A 108 29.18 -2.79 13.81
C PHE A 108 28.31 -2.01 14.81
N ASP A 109 28.82 -1.73 16.00
CA ASP A 109 28.12 -0.98 17.05
C ASP A 109 27.84 0.45 16.64
N ALA A 110 28.81 1.12 16.02
CA ALA A 110 28.62 2.47 15.51
C ALA A 110 27.52 2.54 14.45
N LYS A 111 27.30 1.48 13.66
CA LYS A 111 26.22 1.41 12.67
C LYS A 111 24.86 1.12 13.27
N LEU A 112 24.79 0.46 14.43
CA LEU A 112 23.54 0.27 15.16
C LEU A 112 22.96 1.58 15.70
N ASN A 113 23.78 2.60 15.88
CA ASN A 113 23.35 3.91 16.34
C ASN A 113 22.75 4.76 15.19
N PRO A 114 21.46 5.13 15.24
CA PRO A 114 20.81 5.94 14.20
C PRO A 114 21.46 7.31 14.00
N SER A 115 22.04 7.88 15.05
CA SER A 115 22.70 9.20 15.03
C SER A 115 24.11 9.17 14.45
N SER A 116 24.58 7.99 14.03
CA SER A 116 25.94 7.83 13.52
C SER A 116 26.07 8.44 12.11
N PRO A 117 27.03 9.37 11.89
CA PRO A 117 27.28 9.94 10.56
C PRO A 117 27.80 8.91 9.54
N LEU A 118 28.11 7.69 9.98
CA LEU A 118 28.57 6.58 9.14
C LEU A 118 27.45 5.95 8.30
N ASN A 119 26.18 6.25 8.60
CA ASN A 119 25.06 5.84 7.76
C ASN A 119 25.10 6.47 6.36
N VAL A 120 25.90 7.53 6.17
CA VAL A 120 26.05 8.25 4.90
C VAL A 120 27.25 7.76 4.07
N LEU A 121 28.28 7.17 4.70
CA LEU A 121 29.60 6.95 4.09
C LEU A 121 29.87 5.53 3.58
N ALA A 122 28.97 4.56 3.76
CA ALA A 122 29.33 3.16 3.54
C ALA A 122 29.64 2.78 2.07
N GLY A 123 30.86 2.26 1.87
CA GLY A 123 31.35 1.64 0.64
C GLY A 123 30.62 0.36 0.25
N ARG A 124 30.89 -0.11 -0.97
CA ARG A 124 30.03 -1.02 -1.74
C ARG A 124 29.84 -2.40 -1.10
N PRO A 125 28.62 -2.78 -0.70
CA PRO A 125 28.20 -4.17 -0.81
C PRO A 125 28.08 -4.54 -2.29
N ASN A 126 28.45 -5.76 -2.65
CA ASN A 126 28.59 -6.27 -4.02
C ASN A 126 27.29 -6.20 -4.88
N ILE A 127 26.16 -5.73 -4.33
CA ILE A 127 24.85 -5.67 -4.98
C ILE A 127 24.11 -4.35 -4.66
N GLY A 128 24.78 -3.21 -4.46
CA GLY A 128 24.10 -1.90 -4.34
C GLY A 128 23.13 -1.71 -3.15
N ASP A 129 22.89 -2.74 -2.33
CA ASP A 129 22.07 -2.72 -1.11
C ASP A 129 22.80 -1.99 0.01
N ARG A 130 22.48 -0.72 0.23
CA ARG A 130 23.13 0.10 1.27
C ARG A 130 22.43 0.03 2.63
N THR A 131 21.52 -0.91 2.85
CA THR A 131 20.81 -1.04 4.11
C THR A 131 21.74 -1.32 5.29
N GLN A 132 21.27 -0.99 6.49
CA GLN A 132 21.97 -1.31 7.73
C GLN A 132 22.24 -2.82 7.84
N ALA A 133 21.25 -3.67 7.55
CA ALA A 133 21.40 -5.13 7.60
C ALA A 133 22.52 -5.63 6.68
N ALA A 134 22.56 -5.18 5.41
CA ALA A 134 23.61 -5.56 4.48
C ALA A 134 25.01 -5.14 4.94
N GLN A 135 25.13 -3.95 5.55
CA GLN A 135 26.39 -3.46 6.11
C GLN A 135 26.85 -4.29 7.32
N LEU A 136 25.93 -4.65 8.23
CA LEU A 136 26.22 -5.48 9.39
C LEU A 136 26.60 -6.91 8.99
N LEU A 137 25.88 -7.49 8.02
CA LEU A 137 26.21 -8.79 7.42
C LEU A 137 27.61 -8.79 6.84
N TRP A 138 27.97 -7.74 6.08
CA TRP A 138 29.30 -7.63 5.51
C TRP A 138 30.39 -7.65 6.59
N ILE A 139 30.20 -6.91 7.69
CA ILE A 139 31.14 -6.93 8.83
C ILE A 139 31.27 -8.33 9.42
N LEU A 140 30.15 -9.01 9.70
CA LEU A 140 30.15 -10.38 10.23
C LEU A 140 30.86 -11.37 9.29
N THR A 141 30.65 -11.25 7.99
CA THR A 141 31.34 -12.06 6.98
C THR A 141 32.85 -11.79 6.97
N GLN A 142 33.28 -10.53 7.10
CA GLN A 142 34.72 -10.22 7.21
C GLN A 142 35.33 -10.85 8.46
N LYS A 143 34.66 -10.73 9.61
CA LYS A 143 35.09 -11.35 10.86
C LYS A 143 35.19 -12.86 10.78
N LEU A 144 34.20 -13.51 10.17
CA LEU A 144 34.23 -14.94 9.93
C LEU A 144 35.44 -15.36 9.09
N ASN A 145 35.74 -14.62 8.02
CA ASN A 145 36.89 -14.90 7.16
C ASN A 145 38.22 -14.70 7.90
N GLU A 146 38.34 -13.64 8.69
CA GLU A 146 39.52 -13.38 9.54
C GLU A 146 39.75 -14.54 10.53
N SER A 147 38.70 -15.01 11.20
CA SER A 147 38.78 -16.17 12.10
C SER A 147 39.16 -17.47 11.38
N ARG A 148 38.59 -17.72 10.19
CA ARG A 148 38.97 -18.88 9.35
C ARG A 148 40.45 -18.85 8.99
N HIS A 149 40.98 -17.70 8.58
CA HIS A 149 42.38 -17.55 8.24
C HIS A 149 43.30 -17.76 9.46
N ALA A 150 42.95 -17.19 10.61
CA ALA A 150 43.72 -17.34 11.84
C ALA A 150 43.82 -18.81 12.30
N ARG A 151 42.78 -19.62 12.02
CA ARG A 151 42.70 -21.05 12.39
C ARG A 151 43.06 -22.01 11.25
N GLN A 152 43.77 -21.54 10.22
CA GLN A 152 44.20 -22.34 9.06
C GLN A 152 43.05 -23.09 8.35
N GLY A 153 41.82 -22.58 8.43
CA GLY A 153 40.64 -23.16 7.78
C GLY A 153 39.81 -24.11 8.63
N GLU A 154 40.26 -24.50 9.83
CA GLU A 154 39.49 -25.37 10.73
C GLU A 154 38.62 -24.54 11.68
N LEU A 155 37.31 -24.51 11.42
CA LEU A 155 36.31 -24.03 12.37
C LEU A 155 35.72 -25.24 13.11
N GLY A 156 35.52 -25.11 14.43
CA GLY A 156 34.71 -26.09 15.16
C GLY A 156 33.24 -26.04 14.72
N ASP A 157 32.48 -27.10 14.98
CA ASP A 157 31.09 -27.28 14.51
C ASP A 157 30.19 -26.08 14.80
N GLU A 158 30.33 -25.45 15.97
CA GLU A 158 29.52 -24.28 16.36
C GLU A 158 29.83 -23.04 15.50
N MET A 159 31.09 -22.86 15.10
CA MET A 159 31.51 -21.77 14.23
C MET A 159 31.09 -22.02 12.76
N GLU A 160 31.07 -23.28 12.32
CA GLU A 160 30.48 -23.62 11.01
C GLU A 160 28.97 -23.42 11.00
N GLN A 161 28.26 -23.72 12.09
CA GLN A 161 26.85 -23.40 12.22
C GLN A 161 26.61 -21.88 12.15
N LEU A 162 27.42 -21.09 12.84
CA LEU A 162 27.35 -19.63 12.79
C LEU A 162 27.65 -19.09 11.38
N ALA A 163 28.62 -19.69 10.69
CA ALA A 163 28.94 -19.38 9.30
C ALA A 163 27.74 -19.64 8.36
N ALA A 164 27.08 -20.80 8.52
CA ALA A 164 25.89 -21.14 7.77
C ALA A 164 24.75 -20.14 8.02
N GLU A 165 24.55 -19.74 9.28
CA GLU A 165 23.53 -18.76 9.66
C GLU A 165 23.81 -17.37 9.05
N ILE A 166 25.05 -16.88 9.10
CA ILE A 166 25.47 -15.62 8.46
C ILE A 166 25.22 -15.68 6.94
N ASN A 167 25.59 -16.78 6.30
CA ASN A 167 25.39 -16.96 4.86
C ASN A 167 23.90 -17.03 4.50
N GLN A 168 23.09 -17.71 5.30
CA GLN A 168 21.63 -17.75 5.13
C GLN A 168 21.03 -16.36 5.23
N GLN A 169 21.35 -15.60 6.29
CA GLN A 169 20.88 -14.22 6.44
C GLN A 169 21.36 -13.31 5.29
N GLY A 170 22.57 -13.53 4.80
CA GLY A 170 23.12 -12.86 3.61
C GLY A 170 22.31 -13.10 2.35
N ASN A 171 22.00 -14.36 2.05
CA ASN A 171 21.21 -14.74 0.88
C ASN A 171 19.78 -14.19 0.97
N ASP A 172 19.13 -14.39 2.12
CA ASP A 172 17.78 -13.88 2.34
C ASP A 172 17.71 -12.35 2.21
N GLN A 173 18.73 -11.63 2.70
CA GLN A 173 18.77 -10.17 2.58
C GLN A 173 18.88 -9.72 1.10
N VAL A 174 19.68 -10.42 0.29
CA VAL A 174 19.80 -10.13 -1.14
C VAL A 174 18.47 -10.33 -1.86
N GLU A 175 17.74 -11.40 -1.55
CA GLU A 175 16.41 -11.65 -2.10
C GLU A 175 15.41 -10.57 -1.67
N ARG A 176 15.33 -10.27 -0.38
CA ARG A 176 14.47 -9.20 0.16
C ARG A 176 14.74 -7.85 -0.50
N TRP A 177 16.01 -7.50 -0.69
CA TRP A 177 16.41 -6.26 -1.36
C TRP A 177 15.98 -6.22 -2.83
N ARG A 178 16.13 -7.33 -3.56
CA ARG A 178 15.68 -7.44 -4.96
C ARG A 178 14.17 -7.28 -5.05
N ASP A 179 13.42 -8.02 -4.24
CA ASP A 179 11.95 -7.94 -4.22
C ASP A 179 11.46 -6.52 -3.92
N TYR A 180 12.07 -5.87 -2.93
CA TYR A 180 11.77 -4.49 -2.59
C TYR A 180 12.12 -3.52 -3.72
N ARG A 181 13.31 -3.66 -4.32
CA ARG A 181 13.72 -2.84 -5.47
C ARG A 181 12.76 -2.99 -6.64
N ASP A 182 12.43 -4.22 -7.01
CA ASP A 182 11.53 -4.52 -8.12
C ASP A 182 10.13 -3.97 -7.84
N SER A 183 9.65 -4.09 -6.60
CA SER A 183 8.38 -3.50 -6.16
C SER A 183 8.38 -1.97 -6.25
N VAL A 184 9.47 -1.30 -5.84
CA VAL A 184 9.59 0.16 -5.93
C VAL A 184 9.68 0.61 -7.39
N VAL A 185 10.44 -0.09 -8.24
CA VAL A 185 10.59 0.23 -9.67
C VAL A 185 9.27 0.05 -10.42
N ALA A 186 8.45 -0.94 -10.04
CA ALA A 186 7.14 -1.19 -10.63
C ALA A 186 6.02 -0.28 -10.09
N ALA A 187 6.25 0.47 -9.01
CA ALA A 187 5.22 1.26 -8.36
C ALA A 187 4.98 2.60 -9.10
N PRO A 188 3.74 2.91 -9.55
CA PRO A 188 3.43 4.21 -10.16
C PRO A 188 3.71 5.38 -9.21
N GLY A 189 3.61 5.16 -7.89
CA GLY A 189 4.03 6.12 -6.87
C GLY A 189 5.50 6.53 -6.96
N ALA A 190 6.41 5.64 -7.36
CA ALA A 190 7.82 5.98 -7.55
C ALA A 190 8.02 6.93 -8.73
N ASP A 191 7.26 6.73 -9.81
CA ASP A 191 7.26 7.62 -10.97
C ASP A 191 6.62 8.97 -10.65
N LEU A 192 5.54 8.99 -9.86
CA LEU A 192 4.97 10.22 -9.33
C LEU A 192 6.00 11.01 -8.49
N ALA A 193 6.68 10.34 -7.56
CA ALA A 193 7.71 10.97 -6.73
C ALA A 193 8.87 11.55 -7.59
N PHE A 194 9.28 10.84 -8.64
CA PHE A 194 10.29 11.32 -9.59
C PHE A 194 9.82 12.55 -10.38
N LEU A 195 8.57 12.57 -10.86
CA LEU A 195 8.00 13.71 -11.57
C LEU A 195 7.88 14.93 -10.64
N GLU A 196 7.43 14.75 -9.40
CA GLU A 196 7.31 15.82 -8.40
C GLU A 196 8.66 16.38 -7.97
N TYR A 197 9.67 15.51 -7.81
CA TYR A 197 11.05 15.93 -7.60
C TYR A 197 11.55 16.78 -8.79
N THR A 198 11.36 16.29 -10.02
CA THR A 198 11.75 17.01 -11.24
C THR A 198 11.11 18.39 -11.29
N LEU A 199 9.80 18.48 -11.03
CA LEU A 199 9.08 19.75 -11.04
C LEU A 199 9.62 20.72 -9.99
N ARG A 200 9.92 20.26 -8.78
CA ARG A 200 10.52 21.09 -7.72
C ARG A 200 11.90 21.59 -8.12
N ALA A 201 12.78 20.70 -8.57
CA ALA A 201 14.14 21.03 -8.98
C ALA A 201 14.21 22.12 -10.06
N ILE A 202 13.17 22.26 -10.89
CA ILE A 202 13.06 23.30 -11.92
C ILE A 202 12.46 24.61 -11.38
N GLY A 203 11.56 24.52 -10.40
CA GLY A 203 10.79 25.69 -9.91
C GLY A 203 11.48 26.49 -8.82
N SER A 204 12.33 25.85 -8.02
CA SER A 204 13.18 26.51 -7.04
C SER A 204 14.56 26.68 -7.66
N ASN A 205 15.02 27.92 -7.86
CA ASN A 205 16.43 28.23 -8.18
C ASN A 205 17.39 27.87 -7.01
N GLN A 206 17.01 26.92 -6.15
CA GLN A 206 17.75 26.40 -5.02
C GLN A 206 17.72 24.88 -5.08
N VAL A 207 18.88 24.26 -4.84
CA VAL A 207 19.00 22.81 -4.62
C VAL A 207 18.00 22.42 -3.54
N THR A 208 16.86 21.86 -3.95
CA THR A 208 15.82 21.47 -3.01
C THR A 208 16.35 20.26 -2.27
N GLN A 209 16.45 20.35 -0.94
CA GLN A 209 16.81 19.19 -0.14
C GLN A 209 15.77 18.08 -0.43
N LEU A 210 16.26 16.94 -0.91
CA LEU A 210 15.46 15.74 -1.11
C LEU A 210 14.85 15.34 0.24
N THR A 211 13.58 14.96 0.24
CA THR A 211 13.07 14.22 1.40
C THR A 211 13.77 12.85 1.46
N ASN A 212 13.87 12.24 2.64
CA ASN A 212 14.45 10.90 2.78
C ASN A 212 13.76 9.87 1.85
N LEU A 213 12.45 10.02 1.66
CA LEU A 213 11.64 9.17 0.78
C LEU A 213 12.05 9.32 -0.70
N GLU A 214 12.25 10.56 -1.16
CA GLU A 214 12.68 10.84 -2.53
C GLU A 214 14.11 10.37 -2.77
N GLU A 215 15.03 10.65 -1.85
CA GLU A 215 16.42 10.21 -2.00
C GLU A 215 16.50 8.69 -2.11
N ARG A 216 15.76 7.97 -1.26
CA ARG A 216 15.66 6.51 -1.33
C ARG A 216 15.05 6.06 -2.65
N THR A 217 13.89 6.59 -3.04
CA THR A 217 13.19 6.21 -4.27
C THR A 217 14.05 6.45 -5.52
N LEU A 218 14.70 7.61 -5.61
CA LEU A 218 15.59 7.95 -6.73
C LEU A 218 16.84 7.07 -6.73
N SER A 219 17.36 6.68 -5.56
CA SER A 219 18.46 5.72 -5.47
C SER A 219 18.05 4.34 -5.98
N MET A 220 16.87 3.84 -5.59
CA MET A 220 16.35 2.53 -6.00
C MET A 220 16.11 2.42 -7.50
N THR A 221 15.55 3.48 -8.08
CA THR A 221 15.22 3.58 -9.50
C THR A 221 16.43 3.92 -10.38
N GLY A 222 17.61 4.11 -9.78
CA GLY A 222 18.83 4.53 -10.51
C GLY A 222 18.77 5.96 -11.03
N ARG A 223 17.84 6.77 -10.53
CA ARG A 223 17.57 8.14 -10.99
C ARG A 223 18.32 9.22 -10.19
N ARG A 224 19.03 8.83 -9.12
CA ARG A 224 19.73 9.75 -8.20
C ARG A 224 20.83 10.59 -8.87
N SER A 225 21.54 10.06 -9.88
CA SER A 225 22.61 10.78 -10.58
C SER A 225 22.10 11.88 -11.53
N LEU A 226 20.77 12.01 -11.69
CA LEU A 226 20.12 12.95 -12.62
C LEU A 226 19.64 14.24 -11.93
N GLY A 227 20.23 14.58 -10.77
CA GLY A 227 20.01 15.88 -10.13
C GLY A 227 20.40 17.08 -11.02
N THR A 228 20.45 18.27 -10.43
CA THR A 228 20.74 19.57 -11.10
C THR A 228 21.78 19.50 -12.22
N ALA A 229 22.82 18.67 -12.08
CA ALA A 229 23.87 18.40 -13.07
C ALA A 229 23.39 17.92 -14.46
N ILE A 230 22.20 17.33 -14.60
CA ILE A 230 21.63 16.92 -15.91
C ILE A 230 20.45 17.81 -16.30
N LEU A 231 19.70 18.30 -15.32
CA LEU A 231 18.58 19.22 -15.52
C LEU A 231 19.02 20.56 -16.09
N GLU A 232 20.08 21.18 -15.55
CA GLU A 232 20.55 22.50 -16.02
C GLU A 232 21.06 22.47 -17.48
N PRO A 233 21.91 21.51 -17.90
CA PRO A 233 22.31 21.40 -19.31
C PRO A 233 21.15 21.10 -20.25
N ALA A 234 20.21 20.23 -19.83
CA ALA A 234 19.05 19.86 -20.64
C ALA A 234 18.05 21.02 -20.81
N LEU A 235 17.96 21.92 -19.83
CA LEU A 235 17.08 23.10 -19.84
C LEU A 235 17.69 24.30 -20.56
N SER A 236 18.99 24.53 -20.38
CA SER A 236 19.70 25.65 -21.00
C SER A 236 19.93 25.44 -22.49
N GLY A 237 20.09 24.19 -22.94
CA GLY A 237 20.48 23.90 -24.32
C GLY A 237 21.87 24.42 -24.68
N GLU A 238 22.64 24.89 -23.69
CA GLU A 238 23.95 25.53 -23.86
C GLU A 238 25.09 24.50 -23.93
N ASP A 239 24.90 23.30 -23.38
CA ASP A 239 25.87 22.22 -23.49
C ASP A 239 25.72 21.50 -24.84
N SER A 240 26.38 22.06 -25.87
CA SER A 240 26.43 21.49 -27.21
C SER A 240 27.33 20.25 -27.33
N SER A 241 27.88 19.74 -26.21
CA SER A 241 28.67 18.51 -26.22
C SER A 241 27.78 17.30 -26.52
N ASP A 242 28.35 16.31 -27.23
CA ASP A 242 27.66 15.03 -27.48
C ASP A 242 27.25 14.34 -26.17
N GLU A 243 28.02 14.53 -25.10
CA GLU A 243 27.71 13.96 -23.79
C GLU A 243 26.53 14.67 -23.11
N GLY A 244 26.46 16.01 -23.18
CA GLY A 244 25.33 16.80 -22.73
C GLY A 244 24.03 16.38 -23.44
N ARG A 245 24.07 16.25 -24.78
CA ARG A 245 22.92 15.78 -25.57
C ARG A 245 22.48 14.37 -25.15
N ARG A 246 23.40 13.41 -25.02
CA ARG A 246 23.08 12.04 -24.57
C ARG A 246 22.52 11.97 -23.16
N ARG A 247 22.89 12.90 -22.27
CA ARG A 247 22.31 12.99 -20.91
C ARG A 247 20.89 13.55 -20.97
N ALA A 248 20.64 14.58 -21.78
CA ALA A 248 19.32 15.16 -21.97
C ALA A 248 18.33 14.16 -22.60
N GLU A 249 18.75 13.41 -23.63
CA GLU A 249 17.93 12.36 -24.26
C GLU A 249 17.56 11.24 -23.28
N ARG A 250 18.52 10.78 -22.46
CA ARG A 250 18.25 9.79 -21.41
C ARG A 250 17.26 10.31 -20.38
N PHE A 251 17.41 11.57 -19.98
CA PHE A 251 16.49 12.19 -19.04
C PHE A 251 15.07 12.33 -19.62
N GLU A 252 14.95 12.69 -20.90
CA GLU A 252 13.67 12.73 -21.61
C GLU A 252 12.98 11.37 -21.61
N GLU A 253 13.72 10.33 -21.99
CA GLU A 253 13.20 8.96 -22.04
C GLU A 253 12.68 8.52 -20.67
N MET A 254 13.41 8.83 -19.60
CA MET A 254 12.99 8.51 -18.24
C MET A 254 11.74 9.28 -17.80
N LEU A 255 11.62 10.56 -18.17
CA LEU A 255 10.38 11.32 -17.94
C LEU A 255 9.20 10.72 -18.68
N ARG A 256 9.41 10.27 -19.93
CA ARG A 256 8.36 9.64 -20.73
C ARG A 256 7.92 8.31 -20.13
N GLN A 257 8.88 7.47 -19.72
CA GLN A 257 8.59 6.20 -19.05
C GLN A 257 7.83 6.43 -17.74
N ALA A 258 8.26 7.40 -16.93
CA ALA A 258 7.58 7.75 -15.68
C ALA A 258 6.15 8.25 -15.93
N LEU A 259 5.95 9.08 -16.96
CA LEU A 259 4.62 9.54 -17.36
C LEU A 259 3.73 8.40 -17.84
N GLU A 260 4.26 7.47 -18.62
CA GLU A 260 3.51 6.33 -19.13
C GLU A 260 3.12 5.35 -18.02
N SER A 261 4.05 5.03 -17.14
CA SER A 261 3.79 4.18 -15.96
C SER A 261 2.73 4.81 -15.05
N LEU A 262 2.87 6.10 -14.71
CA LEU A 262 1.88 6.80 -13.91
C LEU A 262 0.50 6.85 -14.61
N HIS A 263 0.47 7.11 -15.91
CA HIS A 263 -0.76 7.08 -16.71
C HIS A 263 -1.45 5.73 -16.61
N HIS A 264 -0.70 4.64 -16.81
CA HIS A 264 -1.24 3.29 -16.75
C HIS A 264 -1.73 2.93 -15.35
N GLY A 265 -0.95 3.25 -14.31
CA GLY A 265 -1.33 3.04 -12.91
C GLY A 265 -2.64 3.72 -12.55
N LEU A 266 -2.78 5.01 -12.89
CA LEU A 266 -4.01 5.77 -12.65
C LEU A 266 -5.21 5.17 -13.41
N ARG A 267 -5.03 4.76 -14.68
CA ARG A 267 -6.08 4.10 -15.47
C ARG A 267 -6.51 2.77 -14.87
N LEU A 268 -5.56 1.92 -14.49
CA LEU A 268 -5.83 0.64 -13.86
C LEU A 268 -6.65 0.83 -12.60
N ARG A 269 -6.28 1.82 -11.77
CA ARG A 269 -6.96 2.08 -10.51
C ARG A 269 -8.39 2.55 -10.70
N VAL A 270 -8.62 3.46 -11.64
CA VAL A 270 -9.99 3.84 -12.05
C VAL A 270 -10.76 2.62 -12.58
N GLY A 271 -10.09 1.73 -13.32
CA GLY A 271 -10.65 0.47 -13.81
C GLY A 271 -11.06 -0.49 -12.69
N THR A 272 -10.21 -0.69 -11.68
CA THR A 272 -10.46 -1.57 -10.53
C THR A 272 -11.66 -1.09 -9.71
N VAL A 273 -11.71 0.19 -9.36
CA VAL A 273 -12.84 0.79 -8.62
C VAL A 273 -14.13 0.66 -9.44
N ARG A 274 -14.07 0.92 -10.76
CA ARG A 274 -15.21 0.73 -11.65
C ARG A 274 -15.67 -0.73 -11.69
N SER A 275 -14.73 -1.67 -11.75
CA SER A 275 -15.03 -3.10 -11.78
C SER A 275 -15.81 -3.52 -10.53
N ARG A 276 -15.33 -3.12 -9.34
CA ARG A 276 -15.99 -3.42 -8.06
C ARG A 276 -17.38 -2.82 -7.99
N LEU A 277 -17.54 -1.53 -8.27
CA LEU A 277 -18.86 -0.88 -8.28
C LEU A 277 -19.84 -1.54 -9.25
N VAL A 278 -19.38 -1.90 -10.45
CA VAL A 278 -20.22 -2.60 -11.44
C VAL A 278 -20.66 -3.98 -10.92
N VAL A 279 -19.80 -4.71 -10.21
CA VAL A 279 -20.17 -5.99 -9.58
C VAL A 279 -21.29 -5.77 -8.55
N PHE A 280 -21.18 -4.76 -7.68
CA PHE A 280 -22.23 -4.45 -6.71
C PHE A 280 -23.54 -3.97 -7.35
N GLU A 281 -23.49 -3.16 -8.41
CA GLU A 281 -24.69 -2.71 -9.14
C GLU A 281 -25.37 -3.87 -9.88
N ARG A 282 -24.60 -4.81 -10.45
CA ARG A 282 -25.15 -6.03 -11.04
C ARG A 282 -25.77 -6.94 -9.99
N PHE A 283 -25.13 -7.08 -8.82
CA PHE A 283 -25.70 -7.79 -7.69
C PHE A 283 -27.04 -7.19 -7.29
N LYS A 284 -27.08 -5.88 -7.05
CA LYS A 284 -28.29 -5.13 -6.75
C LYS A 284 -29.38 -5.36 -7.79
N THR A 285 -29.06 -5.19 -9.07
CA THR A 285 -30.02 -5.39 -10.17
C THR A 285 -30.58 -6.81 -10.16
N ARG A 286 -29.72 -7.83 -9.97
CA ARG A 286 -30.14 -9.24 -9.86
C ARG A 286 -31.08 -9.44 -8.67
N CYS A 287 -30.73 -8.92 -7.50
CA CYS A 287 -31.53 -9.03 -6.29
C CYS A 287 -32.90 -8.37 -6.46
N GLU A 288 -32.96 -7.17 -7.02
CA GLU A 288 -34.19 -6.39 -7.15
C GLU A 288 -35.12 -6.94 -8.24
N MET A 289 -34.56 -7.40 -9.36
CA MET A 289 -35.36 -7.76 -10.55
C MET A 289 -35.65 -9.25 -10.68
N HIS A 290 -34.72 -10.12 -10.26
CA HIS A 290 -34.78 -11.54 -10.60
C HIS A 290 -34.88 -12.44 -9.37
N ASP A 291 -34.29 -12.01 -8.25
CA ASP A 291 -34.06 -12.89 -7.10
C ASP A 291 -34.76 -12.40 -5.82
N ARG A 292 -35.61 -11.39 -5.95
CA ARG A 292 -36.21 -10.66 -4.82
C ARG A 292 -36.97 -11.59 -3.88
N GLU A 293 -37.85 -12.42 -4.43
CA GLU A 293 -38.73 -13.31 -3.64
C GLU A 293 -37.92 -14.38 -2.90
N ARG A 294 -36.91 -14.97 -3.56
CA ARG A 294 -36.01 -15.94 -2.92
C ARG A 294 -35.24 -15.30 -1.78
N LEU A 295 -34.66 -14.11 -2.00
CA LEU A 295 -33.89 -13.39 -0.99
C LEU A 295 -34.76 -12.93 0.18
N LEU A 296 -35.99 -12.47 -0.08
CA LEU A 296 -36.98 -12.20 0.98
C LEU A 296 -37.31 -13.46 1.77
N GLY A 297 -37.51 -14.59 1.10
CA GLY A 297 -37.73 -15.89 1.75
C GLY A 297 -36.57 -16.27 2.66
N LEU A 298 -35.34 -16.18 2.13
CA LEU A 298 -34.11 -16.44 2.89
C LEU A 298 -33.97 -15.55 4.13
N ALA A 299 -34.33 -14.28 4.01
CA ALA A 299 -34.27 -13.33 5.11
C ALA A 299 -35.40 -13.54 6.15
N LYS A 300 -36.52 -14.17 5.77
CA LYS A 300 -37.67 -14.48 6.64
C LYS A 300 -37.51 -15.79 7.40
N LEU A 301 -36.76 -16.76 6.87
CA LEU A 301 -36.50 -18.04 7.54
C LEU A 301 -35.90 -17.81 8.94
N ARG A 302 -36.62 -18.20 9.98
CA ARG A 302 -36.12 -18.16 11.36
C ARG A 302 -35.00 -19.19 11.53
N SER A 303 -34.04 -18.89 12.40
CA SER A 303 -32.98 -19.80 12.82
C SER A 303 -33.58 -21.02 13.55
N GLY A 304 -34.14 -21.99 12.80
CA GLY A 304 -34.79 -23.19 13.34
C GLY A 304 -35.91 -23.81 12.48
N GLU A 305 -36.35 -23.18 11.39
CA GLU A 305 -37.44 -23.70 10.53
C GLU A 305 -36.89 -24.42 9.28
N THR A 306 -35.89 -25.26 9.48
CA THR A 306 -35.57 -26.33 8.52
C THR A 306 -35.98 -27.61 9.21
N GLU A 307 -37.09 -28.19 8.78
CA GLU A 307 -37.50 -29.54 9.13
C GLU A 307 -36.49 -30.53 8.52
N GLU A 308 -35.27 -30.57 9.03
CA GLU A 308 -34.38 -31.70 8.82
C GLU A 308 -34.55 -32.67 10.00
N PRO A 309 -34.94 -33.93 9.74
CA PRO A 309 -35.06 -34.91 10.80
C PRO A 309 -33.70 -35.15 11.45
N GLN A 310 -33.72 -35.06 12.78
CA GLN A 310 -32.65 -35.35 13.72
C GLN A 310 -31.67 -36.42 13.20
N SER A 311 -30.56 -35.97 12.64
CA SER A 311 -29.33 -36.77 12.58
C SER A 311 -28.36 -36.16 13.59
N SER A 312 -28.17 -36.93 14.64
CA SER A 312 -27.24 -36.70 15.73
C SER A 312 -25.85 -36.37 15.23
N SER A 313 -25.25 -35.36 15.86
CA SER A 313 -23.83 -35.02 15.94
C SER A 313 -23.35 -33.79 15.16
N GLN A 314 -22.71 -32.90 15.94
CA GLN A 314 -21.86 -31.76 15.58
C GLN A 314 -22.52 -30.38 15.50
N HIS A 315 -21.91 -29.46 16.26
CA HIS A 315 -22.27 -28.06 16.43
C HIS A 315 -22.35 -27.31 15.10
N HIS A 316 -23.55 -26.91 14.67
CA HIS A 316 -23.72 -25.83 13.69
C HIS A 316 -24.26 -24.58 14.39
N PRO A 317 -23.54 -23.44 14.35
CA PRO A 317 -24.00 -22.22 14.98
C PRO A 317 -25.25 -21.70 14.26
N ARG A 318 -26.29 -21.35 15.03
CA ARG A 318 -27.51 -20.72 14.54
C ARG A 318 -27.16 -19.44 13.77
N THR A 319 -27.29 -19.45 12.45
CA THR A 319 -27.05 -18.24 11.64
C THR A 319 -28.21 -17.25 11.78
N LYS A 320 -27.89 -16.01 12.15
CA LYS A 320 -28.83 -14.89 12.18
C LYS A 320 -29.25 -14.53 10.75
N PRO A 321 -30.48 -14.06 10.51
CA PRO A 321 -30.94 -13.68 9.16
C PRO A 321 -30.03 -12.67 8.41
N GLU A 322 -29.25 -11.86 9.13
CA GLU A 322 -28.28 -10.89 8.57
C GLU A 322 -27.12 -11.60 7.88
N GLN A 323 -26.64 -12.70 8.47
CA GLN A 323 -25.56 -13.51 7.91
C GLN A 323 -25.94 -14.14 6.57
N ARG A 324 -27.19 -14.54 6.36
CA ARG A 324 -27.61 -15.21 5.12
C ARG A 324 -27.56 -14.31 3.89
N LEU A 325 -28.02 -13.06 4.01
CA LEU A 325 -27.93 -12.11 2.90
C LEU A 325 -26.47 -11.70 2.64
N THR A 326 -25.65 -11.61 3.70
CA THR A 326 -24.20 -11.40 3.60
C THR A 326 -23.51 -12.56 2.90
N GLU A 327 -23.88 -13.81 3.21
CA GLU A 327 -23.37 -15.02 2.55
C GLU A 327 -23.75 -15.07 1.06
N GLU A 328 -24.99 -14.69 0.71
CA GLU A 328 -25.44 -14.61 -0.68
C GLU A 328 -24.66 -13.54 -1.46
N LEU A 329 -24.41 -12.38 -0.83
CA LEU A 329 -23.54 -11.36 -1.39
C LEU A 329 -22.11 -11.91 -1.59
N ALA A 330 -21.51 -12.52 -0.57
CA ALA A 330 -20.17 -13.09 -0.66
C ALA A 330 -20.07 -14.16 -1.77
N ARG A 331 -21.07 -15.04 -1.89
CA ARG A 331 -21.10 -16.05 -2.94
C ARG A 331 -21.17 -15.41 -4.33
N TYR A 332 -21.99 -14.38 -4.51
CA TYR A 332 -22.02 -13.61 -5.76
C TYR A 332 -20.70 -12.91 -6.07
N LEU A 333 -20.06 -12.29 -5.07
CA LEU A 333 -18.76 -11.65 -5.24
C LEU A 333 -17.69 -12.67 -5.68
N TYR A 334 -17.70 -13.87 -5.08
CA TYR A 334 -16.82 -14.98 -5.47
C TYR A 334 -17.03 -15.42 -6.93
N ASP A 335 -18.29 -15.63 -7.32
CA ASP A 335 -18.65 -16.00 -8.71
C ASP A 335 -18.25 -14.93 -9.74
N ASN A 336 -18.04 -13.69 -9.30
CA ASN A 336 -17.58 -12.57 -10.13
C ASN A 336 -16.07 -12.31 -10.00
N GLY A 337 -15.30 -13.29 -9.51
CA GLY A 337 -13.84 -13.28 -9.52
C GLY A 337 -13.19 -12.48 -8.39
N LEU A 338 -13.94 -12.13 -7.34
CA LEU A 338 -13.37 -11.62 -6.10
C LEU A 338 -13.10 -12.77 -5.13
N ASN A 339 -12.31 -12.55 -4.08
CA ASN A 339 -12.03 -13.58 -3.08
C ASN A 339 -12.56 -13.16 -1.69
N PRO A 340 -13.88 -13.16 -1.47
CA PRO A 340 -14.50 -12.73 -0.23
C PRO A 340 -14.38 -13.79 0.87
N LEU A 341 -14.04 -13.35 2.06
CA LEU A 341 -14.06 -14.10 3.32
C LEU A 341 -15.14 -13.50 4.21
N THR A 342 -16.03 -14.32 4.74
CA THR A 342 -17.11 -13.88 5.63
C THR A 342 -16.72 -14.03 7.09
N GLU A 343 -17.27 -13.16 7.94
CA GLU A 343 -17.12 -13.21 9.41
C GLU A 343 -15.66 -13.19 9.91
N VAL A 344 -14.78 -12.48 9.21
CA VAL A 344 -13.35 -12.46 9.55
C VAL A 344 -13.13 -11.77 10.90
N PRO A 345 -12.53 -12.45 11.90
CA PRO A 345 -12.26 -11.85 13.20
C PRO A 345 -11.11 -10.84 13.11
N ILE A 346 -11.35 -9.61 13.58
CA ILE A 346 -10.36 -8.51 13.64
C ILE A 346 -10.38 -7.92 15.05
N GLY A 347 -9.47 -8.42 15.88
CA GLY A 347 -9.48 -8.15 17.32
C GLY A 347 -10.79 -8.62 17.96
N ASN A 348 -11.48 -7.70 18.65
CA ASN A 348 -12.79 -7.98 19.28
C ASN A 348 -14.00 -7.72 18.35
N ALA A 349 -13.78 -7.48 17.06
CA ALA A 349 -14.83 -7.25 16.07
C ALA A 349 -14.79 -8.33 14.98
N ARG A 350 -15.86 -8.42 14.18
CA ARG A 350 -15.92 -9.27 12.98
C ARG A 350 -16.29 -8.41 11.78
N ALA A 351 -15.56 -8.58 10.69
CA ALA A 351 -15.93 -8.00 9.40
C ALA A 351 -16.94 -8.92 8.72
N ASP A 352 -17.99 -8.33 8.15
CA ASP A 352 -19.02 -9.08 7.43
C ASP A 352 -18.45 -9.75 6.19
N VAL A 353 -17.80 -8.98 5.32
CA VAL A 353 -17.03 -9.51 4.17
C VAL A 353 -15.71 -8.76 4.03
N LEU A 354 -14.61 -9.50 3.95
CA LEU A 354 -13.27 -8.98 3.69
C LEU A 354 -12.61 -9.77 2.55
N SER A 355 -11.85 -9.15 1.67
CA SER A 355 -11.12 -9.84 0.60
C SER A 355 -9.63 -9.58 0.66
N ALA A 356 -8.83 -10.54 0.17
CA ALA A 356 -7.39 -10.40 -0.03
C ALA A 356 -7.03 -9.16 -0.87
N ASP A 357 -7.90 -8.77 -1.79
CA ASP A 357 -7.72 -7.60 -2.64
C ASP A 357 -8.09 -6.28 -1.92
N ARG A 358 -8.18 -6.29 -0.59
CA ARG A 358 -8.50 -5.12 0.25
C ARG A 358 -9.88 -4.54 -0.04
N LEU A 359 -10.85 -5.41 -0.33
CA LEU A 359 -12.27 -5.08 -0.33
C LEU A 359 -12.83 -5.35 1.05
N TYR A 360 -13.53 -4.38 1.63
CA TYR A 360 -14.33 -4.57 2.83
C TYR A 360 -15.78 -4.19 2.54
N VAL A 361 -16.70 -5.03 3.00
CA VAL A 361 -18.13 -4.79 2.94
C VAL A 361 -18.72 -4.95 4.33
N GLU A 362 -19.48 -3.96 4.74
CA GLU A 362 -20.43 -4.05 5.84
C GLU A 362 -21.83 -4.25 5.25
N ALA A 363 -22.56 -5.25 5.72
CA ALA A 363 -23.90 -5.54 5.27
C ALA A 363 -24.91 -5.23 6.39
N LYS A 364 -25.98 -4.53 6.05
CA LYS A 364 -27.07 -4.20 6.97
C LYS A 364 -28.41 -4.53 6.36
N GLN A 365 -29.41 -4.83 7.18
CA GLN A 365 -30.79 -5.02 6.72
C GLN A 365 -31.79 -4.33 7.65
N TYR A 366 -32.92 -3.90 7.11
CA TYR A 366 -34.02 -3.37 7.91
C TYR A 366 -35.40 -3.74 7.33
N ILE A 367 -36.42 -3.77 8.19
CA ILE A 367 -37.84 -3.95 7.81
C ILE A 367 -38.63 -2.71 8.23
N GLU A 368 -38.70 -2.41 9.53
CA GLU A 368 -39.51 -1.33 10.10
C GLU A 368 -38.72 -0.55 11.16
N GLY A 369 -39.30 0.53 11.68
CA GLY A 369 -38.71 1.35 12.74
C GLY A 369 -37.97 2.58 12.23
N ASN A 370 -36.81 2.89 12.82
CA ASN A 370 -35.98 4.04 12.46
C ASN A 370 -34.72 3.57 11.69
N PRO A 371 -34.84 3.29 10.38
CA PRO A 371 -33.71 2.78 9.59
C PRO A 371 -32.58 3.80 9.47
N ALA A 372 -32.85 5.11 9.55
CA ALA A 372 -31.81 6.13 9.53
C ALA A 372 -30.77 5.90 10.65
N ASN A 373 -31.24 5.81 11.90
CA ASN A 373 -30.36 5.62 13.04
C ASN A 373 -29.64 4.26 13.00
N TYR A 374 -30.33 3.21 12.55
CA TYR A 374 -29.71 1.88 12.43
C TYR A 374 -28.61 1.86 11.37
N ILE A 375 -28.82 2.46 10.20
CA ILE A 375 -27.83 2.52 9.14
C ILE A 375 -26.67 3.45 9.50
N LEU A 376 -26.91 4.59 10.17
CA LEU A 376 -25.83 5.45 10.66
C LEU A 376 -24.96 4.74 11.72
N LYS A 377 -25.52 3.84 12.54
CA LYS A 377 -24.71 2.95 13.39
C LYS A 377 -23.86 1.99 12.56
N GLY A 378 -24.40 1.45 11.46
CA GLY A 378 -23.63 0.68 10.48
C GLY A 378 -22.46 1.47 9.90
N VAL A 379 -22.67 2.74 9.53
CA VAL A 379 -21.60 3.63 9.06
C VAL A 379 -20.49 3.80 10.11
N SER A 380 -20.85 4.03 11.38
CA SER A 380 -19.89 4.10 12.48
C SER A 380 -19.10 2.78 12.62
N GLN A 381 -19.78 1.63 12.56
CA GLN A 381 -19.13 0.31 12.58
C GLN A 381 -18.15 0.12 11.42
N THR A 382 -18.54 0.50 10.20
CA THR A 382 -17.67 0.47 9.02
C THR A 382 -16.44 1.34 9.23
N ALA A 383 -16.60 2.58 9.71
CA ALA A 383 -15.49 3.49 9.96
C ALA A 383 -14.51 2.92 10.99
N HIS A 384 -15.00 2.39 12.10
CA HIS A 384 -14.16 1.73 13.11
C HIS A 384 -13.42 0.52 12.58
N MET A 385 -14.06 -0.29 11.74
CA MET A 385 -13.39 -1.44 11.13
C MET A 385 -12.30 -1.00 10.17
N VAL A 386 -12.56 0.01 9.33
CA VAL A 386 -11.57 0.59 8.42
C VAL A 386 -10.38 1.16 9.20
N GLU A 387 -10.61 1.88 10.29
CA GLU A 387 -9.55 2.40 11.16
C GLU A 387 -8.72 1.28 11.79
N ARG A 388 -9.38 0.23 12.29
CA ARG A 388 -8.69 -0.95 12.83
C ARG A 388 -7.84 -1.66 11.79
N LEU A 389 -8.38 -1.85 10.59
CA LEU A 389 -7.64 -2.46 9.49
C LEU A 389 -6.51 -1.56 9.00
N SER A 390 -6.68 -0.23 9.11
CA SER A 390 -5.66 0.76 8.75
C SER A 390 -4.41 0.72 9.61
N SER A 391 -4.48 0.17 10.83
CA SER A 391 -3.30 -0.06 11.69
C SER A 391 -2.58 -1.38 11.40
N THR A 392 -3.07 -2.17 10.43
CA THR A 392 -2.48 -3.43 9.99
C THR A 392 -1.96 -3.33 8.55
N ALA A 393 -1.36 -4.41 8.03
CA ALA A 393 -0.99 -4.51 6.61
C ALA A 393 -2.21 -4.53 5.65
N TYR A 394 -3.44 -4.62 6.18
CA TYR A 394 -4.72 -4.67 5.45
C TYR A 394 -5.44 -3.32 5.39
N ARG A 395 -4.71 -2.21 5.34
CA ARG A 395 -5.31 -0.87 5.22
C ARG A 395 -6.19 -0.76 3.97
N LEU A 396 -7.40 -0.23 4.17
CA LEU A 396 -8.44 -0.09 3.16
C LEU A 396 -8.50 1.34 2.64
N ASP A 397 -8.50 1.51 1.32
CA ASP A 397 -8.69 2.81 0.65
C ASP A 397 -10.18 3.02 0.29
N GLU A 398 -10.96 1.93 0.22
CA GLU A 398 -12.41 1.94 -0.03
C GLU A 398 -13.12 0.89 0.83
N ALA A 399 -14.38 1.16 1.16
CA ALA A 399 -15.29 0.19 1.79
C ALA A 399 -16.69 0.33 1.22
N PHE A 400 -17.47 -0.75 1.32
CA PHE A 400 -18.84 -0.81 0.84
C PHE A 400 -19.80 -1.00 2.01
N LEU A 401 -20.86 -0.21 2.05
CA LEU A 401 -22.00 -0.43 2.94
C LEU A 401 -23.18 -0.88 2.09
N VAL A 402 -23.50 -2.17 2.17
CA VAL A 402 -24.63 -2.77 1.44
C VAL A 402 -25.83 -2.87 2.36
N VAL A 403 -26.93 -2.22 1.98
CA VAL A 403 -28.15 -2.14 2.79
C VAL A 403 -29.30 -2.86 2.09
N PHE A 404 -29.74 -3.97 2.66
CA PHE A 404 -30.92 -4.70 2.21
C PHE A 404 -32.20 -4.14 2.86
N ARG A 405 -33.02 -3.42 2.08
CA ARG A 405 -34.38 -3.02 2.51
C ARG A 405 -35.31 -4.22 2.32
N ARG A 406 -35.89 -4.73 3.40
CA ARG A 406 -36.88 -5.82 3.35
C ARG A 406 -38.33 -5.33 3.41
N GLY A 407 -38.53 -4.09 3.83
CA GLY A 407 -39.84 -3.42 3.95
C GLY A 407 -39.68 -1.99 4.46
N GLY A 408 -40.80 -1.29 4.72
CA GLY A 408 -40.80 0.02 5.38
C GLY A 408 -40.35 1.18 4.48
N LYS A 409 -39.98 2.34 5.04
CA LYS A 409 -39.63 3.52 4.22
C LYS A 409 -38.40 3.27 3.35
N ARG A 410 -38.43 3.73 2.10
CA ARG A 410 -37.26 3.68 1.19
C ARG A 410 -36.12 4.52 1.75
N LEU A 411 -34.90 4.02 1.61
CA LEU A 411 -33.68 4.73 1.97
C LEU A 411 -32.97 5.21 0.69
N VAL A 412 -32.60 6.48 0.65
CA VAL A 412 -31.76 7.06 -0.39
C VAL A 412 -30.49 7.55 0.29
N MET A 413 -29.34 7.01 -0.14
CA MET A 413 -28.03 7.33 0.41
C MET A 413 -27.18 8.00 -0.65
N GLN A 414 -26.51 9.08 -0.28
CA GLN A 414 -25.47 9.65 -1.12
C GLN A 414 -24.30 8.67 -1.22
N SER A 415 -23.78 8.47 -2.43
CA SER A 415 -22.67 7.55 -2.72
C SER A 415 -21.93 8.03 -3.98
N PRO A 416 -20.58 8.00 -4.00
CA PRO A 416 -19.69 7.72 -2.88
C PRO A 416 -19.64 8.86 -1.85
N VAL A 417 -19.16 8.57 -0.64
CA VAL A 417 -18.88 9.55 0.42
C VAL A 417 -17.41 9.50 0.82
N THR A 418 -16.70 10.61 0.67
CA THR A 418 -15.29 10.73 1.12
C THR A 418 -15.21 10.83 2.65
N MET A 419 -14.40 9.96 3.26
CA MET A 419 -14.23 9.77 4.70
C MET A 419 -12.79 10.08 5.13
N GLY A 420 -12.33 11.30 4.85
CA GLY A 420 -10.93 11.67 5.06
C GLY A 420 -10.02 10.94 4.08
N THR A 421 -9.37 9.86 4.52
CA THR A 421 -8.37 9.14 3.71
C THR A 421 -8.91 7.96 2.91
N TRP A 422 -10.20 7.63 3.05
CA TRP A 422 -10.84 6.49 2.37
C TRP A 422 -12.23 6.89 1.84
N VAL A 423 -12.81 6.04 1.00
CA VAL A 423 -14.12 6.29 0.38
C VAL A 423 -15.15 5.23 0.79
N LEU A 424 -16.34 5.66 1.22
CA LEU A 424 -17.48 4.79 1.49
C LEU A 424 -18.41 4.75 0.27
N HIS A 425 -18.64 3.54 -0.25
CA HIS A 425 -19.63 3.26 -1.29
C HIS A 425 -20.90 2.69 -0.65
N CYS A 426 -21.99 3.43 -0.71
CA CYS A 426 -23.29 2.97 -0.21
C CYS A 426 -24.09 2.33 -1.34
N VAL A 427 -24.58 1.11 -1.12
CA VAL A 427 -25.41 0.36 -2.07
C VAL A 427 -26.68 -0.07 -1.36
N VAL A 428 -27.83 0.46 -1.78
CA VAL A 428 -29.13 0.04 -1.24
C VAL A 428 -29.74 -0.98 -2.20
N VAL A 429 -30.04 -2.18 -1.69
CA VAL A 429 -30.72 -3.26 -2.40
C VAL A 429 -32.16 -3.32 -1.89
N ASP A 430 -33.12 -2.98 -2.75
CA ASP A 430 -34.53 -2.92 -2.39
C ASP A 430 -35.24 -4.27 -2.62
N LEU A 431 -35.41 -5.02 -1.53
CA LEU A 431 -36.16 -6.27 -1.54
C LEU A 431 -37.63 -6.09 -1.14
N GLY A 432 -38.06 -4.89 -0.74
CA GLY A 432 -39.42 -4.66 -0.23
C GLY A 432 -40.52 -4.92 -1.27
N GLU A 433 -41.76 -5.03 -0.80
CA GLU A 433 -42.89 -5.27 -1.70
C GLU A 433 -43.13 -4.10 -2.66
N ALA A 434 -43.62 -4.43 -3.87
CA ALA A 434 -43.97 -3.44 -4.90
C ALA A 434 -45.10 -2.49 -4.42
N SER A 435 -45.97 -2.96 -3.52
CA SER A 435 -47.04 -2.20 -2.89
C SER A 435 -46.55 -1.03 -2.03
N GLU A 436 -45.32 -1.12 -1.53
CA GLU A 436 -44.63 -0.07 -0.76
C GLU A 436 -43.72 0.82 -1.62
N SER A 437 -43.71 0.62 -2.94
CA SER A 437 -42.88 1.35 -3.91
C SER A 437 -43.74 1.92 -5.06
N GLY A 438 -43.91 3.25 -5.10
CA GLY A 438 -44.73 3.96 -6.10
C GLY A 438 -45.30 5.29 -5.60
N ASN A 439 -46.25 5.91 -6.32
CA ASN A 439 -46.85 7.22 -5.99
C ASN A 439 -47.59 7.29 -4.64
N ARG A 440 -47.83 6.14 -3.99
CA ARG A 440 -48.44 6.05 -2.65
C ARG A 440 -47.43 5.64 -1.57
N ALA A 441 -46.16 5.50 -1.92
CA ALA A 441 -45.11 5.14 -0.98
C ALA A 441 -44.86 6.29 0.02
N PRO A 442 -44.55 5.98 1.29
CA PRO A 442 -44.08 6.98 2.23
C PRO A 442 -42.85 7.72 1.70
N GLU A 443 -42.70 8.99 2.07
CA GLU A 443 -41.52 9.79 1.72
C GLU A 443 -40.22 9.06 2.10
N ALA A 444 -39.28 9.03 1.15
CA ALA A 444 -38.01 8.36 1.33
C ALA A 444 -37.17 9.07 2.40
N ILE A 445 -36.38 8.28 3.10
CA ILE A 445 -35.42 8.78 4.08
C ILE A 445 -34.11 9.07 3.34
N GLU A 446 -33.70 10.34 3.36
CA GLU A 446 -32.44 10.77 2.74
C GLU A 446 -31.30 10.87 3.78
N LEU A 447 -30.22 10.16 3.50
CA LEU A 447 -28.95 10.27 4.20
C LEU A 447 -27.94 10.99 3.31
N THR A 448 -27.73 12.28 3.62
CA THR A 448 -26.74 13.14 2.96
C THR A 448 -25.31 12.76 3.36
N ALA A 449 -24.33 13.12 2.53
CA ALA A 449 -22.93 12.88 2.83
C ALA A 449 -22.49 13.47 4.18
N ASP A 450 -23.04 14.62 4.60
CA ASP A 450 -22.75 15.22 5.90
C ASP A 450 -23.22 14.34 7.06
N LYS A 451 -24.47 13.84 7.01
CA LYS A 451 -24.99 12.93 8.05
C LYS A 451 -24.16 11.65 8.13
N ILE A 452 -23.77 11.11 6.98
CA ILE A 452 -22.94 9.90 6.89
C ILE A 452 -21.55 10.17 7.48
N ARG A 453 -20.90 11.29 7.14
CA ARG A 453 -19.61 11.68 7.73
C ARG A 453 -19.69 11.92 9.23
N SER A 454 -20.71 12.63 9.70
CA SER A 454 -20.89 12.88 11.15
C SER A 454 -21.04 11.57 11.92
N ALA A 455 -21.77 10.59 11.38
CA ALA A 455 -21.91 9.28 12.01
C ALA A 455 -20.60 8.48 12.08
N ALA A 456 -19.72 8.63 11.09
CA ALA A 456 -18.40 8.01 11.10
C ALA A 456 -17.47 8.60 12.19
N LEU A 457 -17.68 9.86 12.57
CA LEU A 457 -16.88 10.56 13.61
C LEU A 457 -17.38 10.31 15.03
N THR A 458 -18.65 9.95 15.19
CA THR A 458 -19.20 9.56 16.49
C THR A 458 -18.77 8.14 16.84
N SER A 459 -17.81 8.02 17.76
CA SER A 459 -17.50 6.74 18.41
C SER A 459 -18.71 6.25 19.23
N PRO A 460 -19.02 4.93 19.23
CA PRO A 460 -19.91 4.33 20.21
C PRO A 460 -19.29 4.27 21.61
#